data_AF-A0A5C6CE67-F1
#
_entry.id   AF-A0A5C6CE67-F1
#
_cell.length_a   1.000
_cell.length_b   1.000
_cell.length_c   1.000
_cell.angle_alpha   90.00
_cell.angle_beta   90.00
_cell.angle_gamma   90.00
#
_symmetry.space_group_name_H-M   'P 1'
#
loop_
_entity.id
_entity.type
_entity.pdbx_description
1 polymer ?
#
loop_
_entity_poly.entity_id
_entity_poly.type
_entity_poly.pdbx_seq_one_letter_code
_entity_poly.pdbx_strand_id
1 'polypeptide(L)'
;MNETNPEIEASLDALATLCCESLSGTADPAVDRSERLLKTLLMSGYVGKKKASFQVDLETRVKAKCRDCAMHRGGALSSMSEKLAKQFADLARWESKNPSDTSPSKAANISSATDA
;
A
#
# COMPACT_ATOMS: atom_id res chain seq x y z
N MET A 1 11.66 17.28 -7.17
CA MET A 1 10.76 16.10 -7.20
C MET A 1 11.22 15.22 -6.04
N ASN A 2 10.38 14.97 -5.04
CA ASN A 2 10.79 14.12 -3.92
C ASN A 2 11.15 12.73 -4.48
N GLU A 3 12.34 12.24 -4.13
CA GLU A 3 12.81 10.89 -4.40
C GLU A 3 11.98 9.90 -3.56
N THR A 4 10.71 9.70 -3.91
CA THR A 4 9.94 8.61 -3.34
C THR A 4 10.52 7.30 -3.85
N ASN A 5 10.74 6.34 -2.95
CA ASN A 5 11.16 4.98 -3.30
C ASN A 5 10.29 4.48 -4.48
N PRO A 6 10.88 3.99 -5.59
CA PRO A 6 10.13 3.53 -6.76
C PRO A 6 9.09 2.45 -6.40
N GLU A 7 9.32 1.65 -5.36
CA GLU A 7 8.37 0.65 -4.87
C GLU A 7 7.11 1.28 -4.25
N ILE A 8 7.24 2.44 -3.60
CA ILE A 8 6.11 3.22 -3.09
C ILE A 8 5.26 3.71 -4.26
N GLU A 9 5.89 4.31 -5.27
CA GLU A 9 5.17 4.85 -6.42
C GLU A 9 4.47 3.73 -7.21
N ALA A 10 5.15 2.60 -7.42
CA ALA A 10 4.56 1.43 -8.06
C ALA A 10 3.37 0.86 -7.28
N SER A 11 3.49 0.76 -5.95
CA SER A 11 2.41 0.24 -5.11
C SER A 11 1.19 1.17 -5.08
N LEU A 12 1.41 2.49 -5.02
CA LEU A 12 0.34 3.48 -5.10
C LEU A 12 -0.34 3.48 -6.47
N ASP A 13 0.41 3.34 -7.56
CA ASP A 13 -0.17 3.23 -8.91
C ASP A 13 -0.97 1.93 -9.08
N ALA A 14 -0.48 0.82 -8.53
CA ALA A 14 -1.20 -0.45 -8.53
C ALA A 14 -2.52 -0.36 -7.73
N LEU A 15 -2.52 0.27 -6.56
CA LEU A 15 -3.74 0.52 -5.79
C LEU A 15 -4.71 1.43 -6.54
N ALA A 16 -4.21 2.50 -7.17
CA ALA A 16 -5.05 3.38 -7.99
C ALA A 16 -5.68 2.63 -9.17
N THR A 17 -4.94 1.70 -9.78
CA THR A 17 -5.45 0.83 -10.85
C THR A 17 -6.59 -0.05 -10.36
N LEU A 18 -6.42 -0.70 -9.21
CA LEU A 18 -7.47 -1.54 -8.60
C LEU A 18 -8.73 -0.73 -8.30
N CYS A 19 -8.58 0.49 -7.77
CA CYS A 19 -9.71 1.39 -7.56
C CYS A 19 -10.39 1.74 -8.89
N CYS A 20 -9.63 2.04 -9.96
CA CYS A 20 -10.20 2.31 -11.27
C CYS A 20 -10.97 1.09 -11.84
N GLU A 21 -10.40 -0.11 -11.78
CA GLU A 21 -11.05 -1.35 -12.23
C GLU A 21 -12.36 -1.61 -11.44
N SER A 22 -12.34 -1.35 -10.13
CA SER A 22 -13.52 -1.45 -9.27
C SER A 22 -14.59 -0.43 -9.63
N LEU A 23 -14.19 0.83 -9.89
CA LEU A 23 -15.09 1.88 -10.34
C LEU A 23 -15.70 1.59 -11.71
N SER A 24 -14.95 0.95 -12.61
CA SER A 24 -15.44 0.56 -13.94
C SER A 24 -16.34 -0.68 -13.91
N GLY A 25 -16.46 -1.37 -12.77
CA GLY A 25 -17.22 -2.61 -12.64
C GLY A 25 -16.56 -3.80 -13.33
N THR A 26 -15.28 -3.68 -13.68
CA THR A 26 -14.52 -4.69 -14.42
C THR A 26 -13.82 -5.71 -13.52
N ALA A 27 -13.65 -5.41 -12.23
CA ALA A 27 -13.12 -6.34 -11.26
C ALA A 27 -13.68 -6.06 -9.86
N ASP A 28 -13.97 -7.12 -9.10
CA ASP A 28 -14.03 -7.03 -7.64
C ASP A 28 -12.58 -6.85 -7.17
N PRO A 29 -12.24 -5.81 -6.38
CA PRO A 29 -10.88 -5.64 -5.90
C PRO A 29 -10.53 -6.87 -5.07
N ALA A 30 -9.71 -7.76 -5.62
CA ALA A 30 -9.26 -8.96 -4.92
C ALA A 30 -8.62 -8.50 -3.60
N VAL A 31 -9.30 -8.75 -2.49
CA VAL A 31 -8.97 -8.24 -1.14
C VAL A 31 -7.50 -8.56 -0.82
N ASP A 32 -7.05 -9.76 -1.18
CA ASP A 32 -5.68 -10.25 -1.02
C ASP A 32 -4.64 -9.44 -1.82
N ARG A 33 -5.03 -8.85 -2.95
CA ARG A 33 -4.13 -8.02 -3.76
C ARG A 33 -3.99 -6.63 -3.15
N SER A 34 -5.09 -6.02 -2.71
CA SER A 34 -5.03 -4.75 -1.98
C SER A 34 -4.21 -4.87 -0.69
N GLU A 35 -4.40 -5.93 0.10
CA GLU A 35 -3.66 -6.12 1.36
C GLU A 35 -2.15 -6.26 1.13
N ARG A 36 -1.74 -7.03 0.11
CA ARG A 36 -0.32 -7.17 -0.26
C ARG A 36 0.31 -5.83 -0.63
N LEU A 37 -0.38 -5.02 -1.44
CA LEU A 37 0.11 -3.69 -1.82
C LEU A 37 0.21 -2.74 -0.62
N LEU A 38 -0.73 -2.80 0.31
CA LEU A 38 -0.70 -2.01 1.55
C LEU A 38 0.47 -2.42 2.46
N LYS A 39 0.76 -3.73 2.59
CA LYS A 39 1.93 -4.24 3.31
C LYS A 39 3.24 -3.78 2.66
N THR A 40 3.36 -3.87 1.33
CA THR A 40 4.53 -3.36 0.61
C THR A 40 4.74 -1.87 0.86
N LEU A 41 3.67 -1.06 0.83
CA LEU A 41 3.77 0.38 1.14
C LEU A 41 4.28 0.63 2.55
N LEU A 42 3.77 -0.13 3.53
CA LEU A 42 4.18 -0.02 4.92
C LEU A 42 5.67 -0.37 5.10
N MET A 43 6.08 -1.52 4.55
CA MET A 43 7.48 -1.98 4.59
C MET A 43 8.45 -1.07 3.85
N SER A 44 7.99 -0.44 2.76
CA SER A 44 8.77 0.55 2.00
C SER A 44 8.92 1.89 2.73
N GLY A 45 8.32 2.03 3.92
CA GLY A 45 8.39 3.24 4.73
C GLY A 45 7.53 4.37 4.19
N TYR A 46 6.37 4.07 3.58
CA TYR A 46 5.45 5.12 3.15
C TYR A 46 4.99 5.94 4.35
N VAL A 47 5.55 7.14 4.47
CA VAL A 47 5.05 8.20 5.33
C VAL A 47 4.23 9.12 4.45
N GLY A 48 2.93 9.26 4.74
CA GLY A 48 2.06 10.18 4.01
C GLY A 48 2.78 11.52 3.81
N LYS A 49 2.77 12.05 2.59
CA LYS A 49 3.46 13.33 2.29
C LYS A 49 2.97 14.36 3.31
N LYS A 50 3.86 15.23 3.81
CA LYS A 50 3.60 16.25 4.88
C LYS A 50 2.29 17.06 4.74
N LYS A 51 1.60 17.01 3.59
CA LYS A 51 0.37 17.74 3.27
C LYS A 51 -0.83 16.86 2.90
N ALA A 52 -0.72 15.53 2.83
CA ALA A 52 -1.82 14.66 2.40
C ALA A 52 -1.80 13.31 3.13
N SER A 53 -2.99 12.88 3.57
CA SER A 53 -3.19 11.52 4.07
C SER A 53 -3.10 10.50 2.93
N PHE A 54 -2.86 9.22 3.27
CA PHE A 54 -2.90 8.12 2.30
C PHE A 54 -4.18 8.14 1.44
N GLN A 55 -5.34 8.39 2.07
CA GLN A 55 -6.61 8.49 1.37
C GLN A 55 -6.59 9.58 0.28
N VAL A 56 -6.11 10.78 0.61
CA VAL A 56 -6.05 11.91 -0.32
C VAL A 56 -5.08 11.65 -1.46
N ASP A 57 -3.91 11.06 -1.16
CA ASP A 57 -2.91 10.68 -2.17
C ASP A 57 -3.49 9.65 -3.15
N LEU A 58 -4.14 8.60 -2.63
CA LEU A 58 -4.80 7.58 -3.43
C LEU A 58 -5.92 8.16 -4.29
N GLU A 59 -6.83 8.95 -3.72
CA GLU A 59 -7.92 9.58 -4.48
C GLU A 59 -7.39 10.49 -5.59
N THR A 60 -6.33 11.23 -5.32
CA THR A 60 -5.70 12.11 -6.33
C THR A 60 -5.18 11.29 -7.50
N ARG A 61 -4.52 10.17 -7.22
CA ARG A 61 -4.01 9.27 -8.25
C ARG A 61 -5.12 8.60 -9.05
N VAL A 62 -6.19 8.14 -8.39
CA VAL A 62 -7.36 7.57 -9.08
C VAL A 62 -8.02 8.61 -9.99
N LYS A 63 -8.22 9.83 -9.50
CA LYS A 63 -8.78 10.94 -10.30
C LYS A 63 -7.89 11.32 -11.48
N ALA A 64 -6.57 11.22 -11.33
CA ALA A 64 -5.64 11.45 -12.43
C ALA A 64 -5.66 10.30 -13.46
N LYS A 65 -5.87 9.06 -13.02
CA LYS A 65 -5.77 7.86 -13.85
C LYS A 65 -7.07 7.50 -14.59
N CYS A 66 -8.22 7.60 -13.92
CA CYS A 66 -9.54 7.29 -14.47
C CYS A 66 -10.54 8.40 -14.16
N ARG A 67 -10.23 9.61 -14.64
CA ARG A 67 -10.95 10.86 -14.35
C ARG A 67 -12.47 10.71 -14.50
N ASP A 68 -12.95 10.25 -15.64
CA ASP A 68 -14.39 10.19 -15.91
C ASP A 68 -15.11 9.26 -14.94
N CYS A 69 -14.59 8.04 -14.74
CA CYS A 69 -15.13 7.09 -13.78
C CYS A 69 -15.11 7.65 -12.35
N ALA A 70 -13.99 8.26 -11.95
CA ALA A 70 -13.80 8.83 -10.62
C ALA A 70 -14.72 10.03 -10.34
N MET A 71 -14.99 10.88 -11.34
CA MET A 71 -15.87 12.05 -11.17
C MET A 71 -17.34 11.63 -11.07
N HIS A 72 -17.79 10.66 -11.86
CA HIS A 72 -19.17 10.18 -11.81
C HIS A 72 -19.45 9.27 -10.61
N ARG A 73 -18.41 8.65 -10.03
CA ARG A 73 -18.52 7.71 -8.91
C ARG A 73 -17.73 8.17 -7.69
N GLY A 74 -17.71 9.48 -7.43
CA GLY A 74 -16.94 10.08 -6.33
C GLY A 74 -17.26 9.48 -4.95
N GLY A 75 -18.53 9.21 -4.65
CA GLY A 75 -18.91 8.58 -3.37
C GLY A 75 -18.39 7.15 -3.23
N ALA A 76 -18.39 6.36 -4.32
CA ALA A 76 -17.83 5.01 -4.32
C ALA A 76 -16.30 5.06 -4.15
N LEU A 77 -15.63 6.00 -4.83
CA LEU A 77 -14.20 6.23 -4.67
C LEU A 77 -13.85 6.56 -3.22
N SER A 78 -14.55 7.52 -2.60
CA SER A 78 -14.30 7.89 -1.20
C SER A 78 -14.54 6.73 -0.22
N SER A 79 -15.58 5.92 -0.44
CA SER A 79 -15.81 4.74 0.41
C SER A 79 -14.69 3.69 0.27
N MET A 80 -14.20 3.46 -0.94
CA MET A 80 -13.09 2.51 -1.15
C MET A 80 -11.77 3.05 -0.59
N SER A 81 -11.47 4.32 -0.83
CA SER A 81 -10.23 4.96 -0.34
C SER A 81 -10.20 5.01 1.19
N GLU A 82 -11.34 5.26 1.84
CA GLU A 82 -11.49 5.20 3.30
C GLU A 82 -11.26 3.78 3.84
N LYS A 83 -11.85 2.74 3.21
CA LYS A 83 -11.61 1.34 3.59
C LYS A 83 -10.14 0.96 3.51
N LEU A 84 -9.46 1.32 2.41
CA LEU A 84 -8.03 1.05 2.23
C LEU A 84 -7.18 1.84 3.23
N ALA A 85 -7.54 3.10 3.52
CA ALA A 85 -6.85 3.91 4.52
C ALA A 85 -6.96 3.31 5.93
N LYS A 86 -8.15 2.81 6.29
CA LYS A 86 -8.37 2.09 7.54
C LYS A 86 -7.53 0.83 7.62
N GLN A 87 -7.54 0.00 6.57
CA GLN A 87 -6.72 -1.21 6.51
C GLN A 87 -5.22 -0.90 6.64
N PHE A 88 -4.73 0.15 5.98
CA PHE A 88 -3.34 0.59 6.10
C PHE A 88 -2.99 0.99 7.55
N ALA A 89 -3.86 1.77 8.19
CA ALA A 89 -3.67 2.18 9.59
C ALA A 89 -3.71 0.97 10.55
N ASP A 90 -4.60 0.01 10.31
CA ASP A 90 -4.70 -1.22 11.10
C ASP A 90 -3.43 -2.09 10.94
N LEU A 91 -2.90 -2.22 9.71
CA LEU A 91 -1.63 -2.90 9.44
C LEU A 91 -0.45 -2.22 10.16
N ALA A 92 -0.32 -0.91 10.03
CA ALA A 92 0.72 -0.14 10.72
C ALA A 92 0.65 -0.30 12.25
N ARG A 93 -0.57 -0.31 12.80
CA ARG A 93 -0.80 -0.55 14.23
C ARG A 93 -0.47 -1.99 14.65
N TRP A 94 -0.72 -2.97 13.80
CA TRP A 94 -0.40 -4.36 14.09
C TRP A 94 1.12 -4.61 14.09
N GLU A 95 1.84 -4.12 13.07
CA GLU A 95 3.31 -4.24 12.96
C GLU A 95 4.03 -3.58 14.15
N SER A 96 3.55 -2.40 14.57
CA SER A 96 4.11 -1.71 15.76
C SER A 96 3.86 -2.44 17.07
N LYS A 97 2.82 -3.28 17.16
CA LYS A 97 2.51 -4.08 18.35
C LYS A 97 3.17 -5.45 18.36
N ASN A 98 3.51 -5.98 17.18
CA ASN A 98 4.14 -7.28 17.02
C ASN A 98 5.43 -7.16 16.18
N PRO A 99 6.46 -6.47 16.68
CA PRO A 99 7.71 -6.26 15.92
C PRO A 99 8.49 -7.55 15.63
N SER A 100 8.05 -8.70 16.13
CA SER A 100 8.78 -9.97 16.16
C SER A 100 8.14 -11.13 15.39
N ASP A 101 7.15 -10.89 14.52
CA ASP A 101 6.55 -11.95 13.67
C ASP A 101 7.09 -11.94 12.22
N THR A 102 8.27 -11.37 12.04
CA THR A 102 9.08 -11.65 10.85
C THR A 102 9.91 -12.89 11.15
N SER A 103 9.59 -13.97 10.41
CA SER A 103 10.37 -15.19 10.19
C SER A 103 11.78 -15.19 10.81
N PRO A 104 12.20 -16.24 11.56
CA PRO A 104 13.55 -16.29 12.10
C PRO A 104 14.53 -16.05 10.96
N SER A 105 15.32 -14.98 11.08
CA SER A 105 16.49 -14.73 10.25
C SER A 105 17.18 -16.07 10.13
N LYS A 106 17.17 -16.67 8.94
CA LYS A 106 17.85 -17.94 8.70
C LYS A 106 19.29 -17.70 9.12
N ALA A 107 19.65 -18.18 10.31
CA ALA A 107 20.98 -18.03 10.84
C ALA A 107 21.91 -18.54 9.75
N ALA A 108 22.80 -17.66 9.29
CA ALA A 108 23.88 -18.06 8.42
C ALA A 108 24.75 -19.03 9.23
N ASN A 109 24.37 -20.30 9.22
CA ASN A 109 25.23 -21.41 9.59
C ASN A 109 26.37 -21.40 8.57
N ILE A 110 27.48 -20.78 8.92
CA ILE A 110 28.82 -21.22 8.51
C ILE A 110 29.81 -20.82 9.62
N SER A 111 29.91 -21.78 10.54
CA SER A 111 31.11 -22.30 11.20
C SER A 111 32.31 -21.38 11.42
N SER A 112 32.67 -21.27 12.69
CA SER A 112 34.04 -21.03 13.15
C SER A 112 35.03 -21.85 12.30
N ALA A 113 35.82 -21.16 11.50
CA ALA A 113 37.11 -21.66 11.02
C ALA A 113 38.21 -20.93 11.82
N THR A 114 38.27 -21.24 13.11
CA THR A 114 39.54 -21.17 13.85
C THR A 114 40.16 -22.56 13.72
N ASP A 115 41.16 -22.67 12.86
CA ASP A 115 42.16 -23.73 12.96
C ASP A 115 43.54 -23.07 13.05
N ALA A 116 44.41 -23.75 13.79
CA ALA A 116 45.60 -23.26 14.47
C ALA A 116 46.77 -22.82 13.57
#